data_AF-A0A4E0QU98-F1
#
_entry.id   AF-A0A4E0QU98-F1
#
_cell.length_a   1.000
_cell.length_b   1.000
_cell.length_c   1.000
_cell.angle_alpha   90.00
_cell.angle_beta   90.00
_cell.angle_gamma   90.00
#
_symmetry.space_group_name_H-M   'P 1'
#
loop_
_entity.id
_entity.type
_entity.pdbx_description
1 polymer ?
#
loop_
_entity_poly.entity_id
_entity_poly.type
_entity_poly.pdbx_seq_one_letter_code
_entity_poly.pdbx_strand_id
1 'polypeptide(L)'
;MAVDIERGFYVPLAVVSAIWLLVAILGPVFVPKGPNRLMIVISTVLTAACCYIFWVGTFLAQFHPLFGPQLSNRTATIIKHSWKVHGSARWDQLKRNYSHIRRLPLTVQSRLSRGSIVGYQFGSL
;
A
#
# COMPACT_ATOMS: atom_id res chain seq x y z
N MET A 1 13.62 -9.37 2.55
CA MET A 1 13.27 -7.95 2.35
C MET A 1 12.79 -7.69 0.92
N ALA A 2 13.60 -7.91 -0.14
CA ALA A 2 13.10 -7.77 -1.52
C ALA A 2 12.05 -8.83 -1.90
N VAL A 3 12.29 -10.09 -1.50
CA VAL A 3 11.39 -11.23 -1.77
C VAL A 3 10.03 -11.10 -1.08
N ASP A 4 9.95 -10.37 0.04
CA ASP A 4 8.69 -10.18 0.78
C ASP A 4 7.83 -9.08 0.14
N ILE A 5 8.46 -8.05 -0.42
CA ILE A 5 7.81 -6.97 -1.17
C ILE A 5 7.21 -7.52 -2.46
N GLU A 6 7.95 -8.36 -3.18
CA GLU A 6 7.43 -9.05 -4.37
C GLU A 6 6.17 -9.83 -4.04
N ARG A 7 6.20 -10.71 -3.03
CA ARG A 7 5.05 -11.55 -2.69
C ARG A 7 3.84 -10.73 -2.27
N GLY A 8 4.03 -9.69 -1.44
CA GLY A 8 2.93 -8.81 -1.01
C GLY A 8 2.24 -8.10 -2.18
N PHE A 9 2.99 -7.83 -3.23
CA PHE A 9 2.51 -7.21 -4.45
C PHE A 9 1.83 -8.22 -5.42
N TYR A 10 2.47 -9.37 -5.67
CA TYR A 10 1.96 -10.36 -6.63
C TYR A 10 0.69 -11.07 -6.16
N VAL A 11 0.44 -11.14 -4.86
CA VAL A 11 -0.77 -11.77 -4.29
C VAL A 11 -2.06 -11.05 -4.74
N PRO A 12 -2.27 -9.75 -4.47
CA PRO A 12 -3.44 -9.02 -4.98
C PRO A 12 -3.47 -9.01 -6.51
N LEU A 13 -2.29 -8.87 -7.12
CA LEU A 13 -1.92 -9.28 -8.48
C LEU A 13 -2.79 -10.38 -9.09
N ALA A 14 -2.44 -11.58 -8.63
CA ALA A 14 -2.96 -12.84 -9.09
C ALA A 14 -4.43 -13.04 -8.71
N VAL A 15 -4.81 -12.68 -7.48
CA VAL A 15 -6.18 -12.92 -6.97
C VAL A 15 -7.22 -12.15 -7.78
N VAL A 16 -7.03 -10.85 -7.99
CA VAL A 16 -8.02 -10.03 -8.70
C VAL A 16 -8.04 -10.36 -10.19
N SER A 17 -6.88 -10.68 -10.78
CA SER A 17 -6.80 -11.15 -12.17
C SER A 17 -7.55 -12.47 -12.37
N ALA A 18 -7.41 -13.42 -11.44
CA ALA A 18 -8.14 -14.68 -11.49
C ALA A 18 -9.66 -14.49 -11.36
N ILE A 19 -10.11 -13.59 -10.48
CA ILE A 19 -11.53 -13.29 -10.29
C ILE A 19 -12.14 -12.72 -11.57
N TRP A 20 -11.53 -11.68 -12.18
CA TRP A 20 -12.08 -11.07 -13.40
C TRP A 20 -11.99 -11.98 -14.62
N LEU A 21 -10.93 -12.79 -14.73
CA LEU A 21 -10.82 -13.81 -15.78
C LEU A 21 -11.93 -14.85 -15.64
N LEU A 22 -12.21 -15.30 -14.41
CA LEU A 22 -13.29 -16.23 -14.12
C LEU A 22 -14.66 -15.61 -14.44
N VAL A 23 -14.90 -14.34 -14.11
CA VAL A 23 -16.14 -13.63 -14.49
C VAL A 23 -16.29 -13.54 -16.02
N ALA A 24 -15.21 -13.23 -16.73
CA ALA A 24 -15.22 -13.14 -18.20
C ALA A 24 -15.50 -14.49 -18.89
N ILE A 25 -15.10 -15.61 -18.27
CA ILE A 25 -15.31 -16.96 -18.80
C ILE A 25 -16.67 -17.53 -18.36
N LEU A 26 -17.00 -17.44 -17.07
CA LEU A 26 -18.24 -18.00 -16.52
C LEU A 26 -19.46 -17.19 -16.93
N GLY A 27 -19.34 -15.86 -17.05
CA GLY A 27 -20.43 -14.98 -17.46
C GLY A 27 -21.12 -15.49 -18.73
N PRO A 28 -20.40 -15.65 -19.87
CA PRO A 28 -20.96 -16.17 -21.11
C PRO A 28 -21.53 -17.60 -21.05
N VAL A 29 -20.99 -18.44 -20.16
CA VAL A 29 -21.40 -19.84 -19.99
C VAL A 29 -22.73 -19.94 -19.25
N PHE A 30 -22.99 -19.06 -18.28
CA PHE A 30 -24.22 -19.06 -17.50
C PHE A 30 -25.39 -18.30 -18.16
N VAL A 31 -25.21 -17.68 -19.33
CA VAL A 31 -26.32 -16.97 -20.02
C VAL A 31 -27.24 -17.97 -20.74
N PRO A 32 -28.53 -18.06 -20.35
CA PRO A 32 -29.50 -18.94 -20.98
C PRO A 32 -29.74 -18.54 -22.46
N LYS A 33 -30.12 -19.53 -23.27
CA LYS A 33 -30.41 -19.32 -24.69
C LYS A 33 -31.70 -18.50 -24.83
N GLY A 34 -31.58 -17.29 -25.38
CA GLY A 34 -32.69 -16.39 -25.64
C GLY A 34 -32.39 -15.43 -26.80
N PRO A 35 -33.39 -14.70 -27.31
CA PRO A 35 -33.27 -13.81 -28.48
C PRO A 35 -32.18 -12.74 -28.31
N ASN A 36 -32.02 -12.24 -27.08
CA ASN A 36 -31.09 -11.17 -26.73
C ASN A 36 -29.80 -11.68 -26.07
N ARG A 37 -29.46 -12.97 -26.24
CA ARG A 37 -28.29 -13.58 -25.58
C ARG A 37 -26.99 -12.87 -25.90
N LEU A 38 -26.81 -12.43 -27.15
CA LEU A 38 -25.59 -11.74 -27.56
C LEU A 38 -25.38 -10.44 -26.77
N MET A 39 -26.44 -9.64 -26.62
CA MET A 39 -26.37 -8.36 -25.88
C MET A 39 -25.93 -8.55 -24.43
N ILE A 40 -26.41 -9.60 -23.77
CA ILE A 40 -26.04 -9.93 -22.39
C ILE A 40 -24.58 -10.42 -22.32
N VAL A 41 -24.16 -11.25 -23.27
CA VAL A 41 -22.78 -11.76 -23.31
C VAL A 41 -21.78 -10.62 -23.56
N ILE A 42 -22.02 -9.76 -24.56
CA ILE A 42 -21.11 -8.67 -24.87
C ILE A 42 -21.05 -7.63 -23.76
N SER A 43 -22.18 -7.31 -23.10
CA SER A 43 -22.18 -6.37 -21.99
C SER A 43 -21.42 -6.93 -20.79
N THR A 44 -21.58 -8.23 -20.50
CA THR A 44 -20.85 -8.91 -19.42
C THR A 44 -19.34 -8.93 -19.67
N VAL A 45 -18.91 -9.29 -20.90
CA VAL A 45 -17.49 -9.33 -21.26
C VAL A 45 -16.88 -7.93 -21.30
N LEU A 46 -17.59 -6.93 -21.83
CA LEU A 46 -17.12 -5.55 -21.88
C LEU A 46 -16.96 -4.96 -20.47
N THR A 47 -17.93 -5.20 -19.58
CA THR A 47 -17.83 -4.78 -18.17
C THR A 47 -16.64 -5.45 -17.49
N ALA A 48 -16.46 -6.77 -17.66
CA ALA A 48 -15.32 -7.46 -17.08
C ALA A 48 -13.97 -6.90 -17.57
N ALA A 49 -13.88 -6.59 -18.87
CA ALA A 49 -12.68 -5.98 -19.45
C ALA A 49 -12.42 -4.56 -18.92
N CYS A 50 -13.43 -3.69 -18.90
CA CYS A 50 -13.30 -2.32 -18.40
C CYS A 50 -12.93 -2.30 -16.91
N CYS A 51 -13.58 -3.12 -16.09
CA CYS A 51 -13.29 -3.19 -14.65
C CYS A 51 -11.89 -3.74 -14.37
N TYR A 52 -11.42 -4.72 -15.13
CA TYR A 52 -10.05 -5.24 -15.01
C TYR A 52 -9.01 -4.19 -15.40
N ILE A 53 -9.19 -3.49 -16.53
CA ILE A 53 -8.26 -2.44 -16.97
C ILE A 53 -8.21 -1.29 -15.96
N PHE A 54 -9.37 -0.85 -15.46
CA PHE A 54 -9.45 0.19 -14.43
C PHE A 54 -8.72 -0.22 -13.16
N TRP A 55 -8.94 -1.46 -12.70
CA TRP A 55 -8.28 -1.98 -11.50
C TRP A 55 -6.76 -2.05 -11.68
N VAL A 56 -6.27 -2.70 -12.75
CA VAL A 56 -4.83 -2.81 -13.01
C VAL A 56 -4.19 -1.44 -13.17
N GLY A 57 -4.84 -0.49 -13.83
CA GLY A 57 -4.33 0.87 -14.00
C GLY A 57 -4.11 1.60 -12.67
N THR A 58 -5.11 1.59 -11.78
CA THR A 58 -4.99 2.21 -10.45
C THR A 58 -3.98 1.52 -9.55
N PHE A 59 -3.80 0.21 -9.73
CA PHE A 59 -2.82 -0.59 -8.99
C PHE A 59 -1.38 -0.33 -9.48
N LEU A 60 -1.18 -0.22 -10.80
CA LEU A 60 0.10 0.16 -11.41
C LEU A 60 0.53 1.59 -11.08
N ALA A 61 -0.43 2.52 -10.94
CA ALA A 61 -0.14 3.90 -10.56
C ALA A 61 0.57 4.02 -9.20
N GLN A 62 0.46 3.00 -8.35
CA GLN A 62 1.04 2.99 -7.00
C GLN A 62 2.33 2.15 -6.88
N PHE A 63 2.79 1.50 -7.95
CA PHE A 63 3.91 0.56 -7.88
C PHE A 63 5.23 1.22 -7.50
N HIS A 64 5.48 2.41 -8.04
CA HIS A 64 6.68 3.22 -7.77
C HIS A 64 6.23 4.63 -7.39
N PRO A 65 5.77 4.85 -6.15
CA PRO A 65 5.25 6.15 -5.74
C PRO A 65 6.41 7.16 -5.70
N LEU A 66 6.34 8.17 -6.56
CA LEU A 66 7.34 9.25 -6.63
C LEU A 66 7.16 10.27 -5.49
N PHE A 67 5.96 10.36 -4.92
CA PHE A 67 5.62 11.32 -3.87
C PHE A 67 4.89 10.63 -2.71
N GLY A 68 5.31 10.95 -1.50
CA GLY A 68 4.61 10.59 -0.27
C GLY A 68 3.54 11.63 0.12
N PRO A 69 2.57 11.26 0.96
CA PRO A 69 1.54 12.18 1.42
C PRO A 69 2.13 13.27 2.33
N GLN A 70 1.76 14.54 2.08
CA GLN A 70 2.18 15.69 2.89
C GLN A 70 1.18 15.88 4.04
N LEU A 71 1.59 15.55 5.28
CA LEU A 71 0.73 15.64 6.46
C LEU A 71 1.26 16.63 7.50
N SER A 72 0.34 17.40 8.09
CA SER A 72 0.63 18.21 9.28
C SER A 72 0.92 17.32 10.50
N ASN A 73 1.82 17.79 11.38
CA ASN A 73 2.22 17.09 12.60
C ASN A 73 1.05 16.67 13.50
N ARG A 74 -0.01 17.49 13.56
CA ARG A 74 -1.22 17.13 14.33
C ARG A 74 -1.89 15.88 13.74
N THR A 75 -2.09 15.86 12.42
CA THR A 75 -2.71 14.73 11.71
C THR A 75 -1.87 13.46 11.83
N ALA A 76 -0.55 13.58 11.68
CA ALA A 76 0.35 12.43 11.81
C ALA A 76 0.36 11.84 13.24
N THR A 77 0.24 12.69 14.26
CA THR A 77 0.13 12.25 15.67
C THR A 77 -1.18 11.50 15.91
N ILE A 78 -2.29 11.98 15.35
CA ILE A 78 -3.60 11.32 15.45
C ILE A 78 -3.56 9.95 14.77
N ILE A 79 -3.05 9.87 13.53
CA ILE A 79 -2.94 8.60 12.79
C ILE A 79 -2.11 7.59 13.57
N LYS A 80 -0.99 8.02 14.16
CA LYS A 80 -0.14 7.16 14.99
C LYS A 80 -0.87 6.61 16.22
N HIS A 81 -1.80 7.37 16.81
CA HIS A 81 -2.60 6.91 17.93
C HIS A 81 -3.74 5.98 17.51
N SER A 82 -4.41 6.28 16.39
CA SER A 82 -5.55 5.49 15.90
C SER A 82 -5.11 4.17 15.27
N TRP A 83 -3.98 4.17 14.58
CA TRP A 83 -3.41 2.99 13.91
C TRP A 83 -2.35 2.38 14.84
N LYS A 84 -2.77 1.52 15.76
CA LYS A 84 -1.87 0.73 16.60
C LYS A 84 -1.05 -0.21 15.70
N VAL A 85 0.17 0.19 15.35
CA VAL A 85 1.10 -0.66 14.60
C VAL A 85 1.41 -1.92 15.43
N HIS A 86 0.86 -3.05 15.01
CA HIS A 86 1.08 -4.35 15.65
C HIS A 86 2.50 -4.94 15.40
N GLY A 87 3.37 -4.21 14.70
CA GLY A 87 4.82 -4.49 14.57
C GLY A 87 5.73 -3.61 15.46
N SER A 88 5.19 -2.99 16.53
CA SER A 88 5.94 -2.05 17.38
C SER A 88 7.13 -2.66 18.14
N ALA A 89 7.24 -4.00 18.19
CA ALA A 89 8.33 -4.69 18.88
C ALA A 89 9.74 -4.21 18.45
N ARG A 90 9.94 -3.92 17.15
CA ARG A 90 11.21 -3.39 16.63
C ARG A 90 11.48 -1.96 17.08
N TRP A 91 10.49 -1.08 16.97
CA TRP A 91 10.62 0.33 17.37
C TRP A 91 10.77 0.50 18.88
N ASP A 92 10.14 -0.38 19.66
CA ASP A 92 10.28 -0.40 21.11
C ASP A 92 11.64 -0.95 21.53
N GLN A 93 12.22 -1.87 20.77
CA GLN A 93 13.60 -2.33 20.96
C GLN A 93 14.62 -1.24 20.63
N LEU A 94 14.41 -0.48 19.55
CA LEU A 94 15.27 0.66 19.20
C LEU A 94 15.17 1.79 20.24
N LYS A 95 13.96 2.15 20.69
CA LYS A 95 13.79 3.15 21.75
C LYS A 95 14.49 2.73 23.06
N ARG A 96 14.49 1.44 23.39
CA ARG A 96 15.21 0.90 24.56
C ARG A 96 16.73 0.97 24.39
N ASN A 97 17.26 0.52 23.25
CA ASN A 97 18.71 0.56 22.97
C ASN A 97 19.27 1.98 22.86
N TYR A 98 18.51 2.92 22.29
CA TYR A 98 18.90 4.33 22.15
C TYR A 98 18.46 5.22 23.32
N SER A 99 17.99 4.63 24.43
CA SER A 99 17.49 5.37 25.59
C SER A 99 18.55 6.27 26.23
N HIS A 100 19.83 5.90 26.15
CA HIS A 100 20.96 6.67 26.64
C HIS A 100 21.23 7.94 25.83
N ILE A 101 20.95 7.92 24.51
CA ILE A 101 21.19 9.07 23.64
C ILE A 101 20.21 10.20 23.97
N ARG A 102 19.00 9.87 24.43
CA ARG A 102 18.00 10.86 24.87
C ARG A 102 18.40 11.62 26.15
N ARG A 103 19.42 11.15 26.88
CA ARG A 103 19.96 11.84 28.05
C ARG A 103 21.19 12.70 27.73
N LEU A 104 21.67 12.70 26.49
CA LEU A 104 22.80 13.52 26.09
C LEU A 104 22.41 15.00 26.00
N PRO A 105 23.33 15.92 26.32
CA PRO A 105 23.09 17.34 26.15
C PRO A 105 22.78 17.69 24.69
N LEU A 106 21.88 18.66 24.47
CA LEU A 106 21.35 19.05 23.16
C LEU A 106 22.45 19.38 22.11
N THR A 107 23.61 19.83 22.58
CA THR A 107 24.80 20.11 21.76
C THR A 107 25.39 18.85 21.10
N VAL A 108 25.28 17.69 21.75
CA VAL A 108 25.78 16.41 21.21
C VAL A 108 24.74 15.76 20.30
N GLN A 109 23.45 15.89 20.65
CA GLN A 109 22.32 15.44 19.84
C GLN A 109 22.36 16.03 18.42
N SER A 110 22.62 17.34 18.33
CA SER A 110 22.66 18.08 17.06
C SER A 110 23.88 17.76 16.20
N ARG A 111 24.98 17.26 16.77
CA ARG A 111 26.16 16.78 16.02
C ARG A 111 25.97 15.37 15.48
N LEU A 112 25.40 14.46 16.28
CA LEU A 112 25.09 13.09 15.82
C LEU A 112 24.03 13.10 14.71
N SER A 113 23.05 14.01 14.82
CA SER A 113 22.03 14.23 13.79
C SER A 113 22.60 14.81 12.49
N ARG A 114 23.74 15.50 12.50
CA ARG A 114 24.40 16.02 11.29
C ARG A 114 25.33 15.01 10.61
N GLY A 115 25.84 14.02 11.34
CA GLY A 115 26.71 12.98 10.79
C GLY A 115 25.98 11.76 10.23
N SER A 116 24.72 11.53 10.61
CA SER A 116 23.88 10.48 10.03
C SER A 116 23.05 11.07 8.89
N ILE A 117 23.43 10.77 7.65
CA ILE A 117 22.71 11.09 6.40
C ILE A 117 21.38 10.28 6.28
N VAL A 118 20.83 9.81 7.40
CA VAL A 118 19.62 8.99 7.45
C VAL A 118 18.62 9.64 8.41
N GLY A 119 17.78 10.48 7.81
CA GLY A 119 16.34 10.35 7.92
C GLY A 119 15.70 10.68 9.26
N TYR A 120 15.62 11.96 9.61
CA TYR A 120 14.54 12.48 10.47
C TYR A 120 14.20 13.92 10.07
N GLN A 121 13.52 14.10 8.93
CA GLN A 121 12.63 15.26 8.69
C GLN A 121 11.31 15.10 9.46
N PHE A 122 11.35 14.46 10.63
CA PHE A 122 10.18 14.19 11.46
C PHE A 122 10.48 14.66 12.90
N GLY A 123 10.46 15.97 13.09
CA GLY A 123 10.53 16.60 14.40
C GLY A 123 11.02 18.04 14.31
N SER A 124 10.14 18.99 14.70
CA SER A 124 10.27 20.46 14.61
C SER A 124 9.94 21.00 13.21
N LEU A 125 8.69 21.36 12.88
CA LEU A 125 7.78 22.31 13.54
C LEU A 125 6.32 21.91 13.31
#